data_AF-A0A5J4RAZ3-F1
#
_entry.id   AF-A0A5J4RAZ3-F1
#
_cell.length_a   1.000
_cell.length_b   1.000
_cell.length_c   1.000
_cell.angle_alpha   90.00
_cell.angle_beta   90.00
_cell.angle_gamma   90.00
#
_symmetry.space_group_name_H-M   'P 1'
#
loop_
_entity.id
_entity.type
_entity.pdbx_description
1 polymer ?
#
loop_
_entity_poly.entity_id
_entity_poly.type
_entity_poly.pdbx_seq_one_letter_code
_entity_poly.pdbx_strand_id
1 'polypeptide(L)'
;MATGTLGGVFTTVEGILIKAKERLEQVSFVGDSATKTEKNKFSAFIQAIDSMSKMSEGPFTIILNDPLGNSYIQDLFYPNPD
;
A
#
# COMPACT_ATOMS: atom_id res chain seq x y z
N MET A 1 15.18 16.22 2.18
CA MET A 1 14.58 15.71 3.43
C MET A 1 13.11 15.44 3.17
N ALA A 2 12.75 14.21 2.80
CA ALA A 2 11.36 13.74 2.86
C ALA A 2 11.39 12.24 3.15
N THR A 3 11.86 11.89 4.34
CA THR A 3 11.62 10.55 4.89
C THR A 3 10.18 10.55 5.39
N GLY A 4 9.31 9.82 4.68
CA GLY A 4 7.91 9.59 5.08
C GLY A 4 6.89 10.10 4.08
N THR A 5 6.24 9.19 3.35
CA THR A 5 5.05 9.47 2.52
C THR A 5 3.75 9.47 3.35
N LEU A 6 3.72 8.68 4.42
CA LEU A 6 2.55 8.46 5.28
C LEU A 6 2.74 8.91 6.75
N GLY A 7 3.97 9.32 7.14
CA GLY A 7 4.31 9.63 8.53
C GLY A 7 4.27 8.41 9.46
N GLY A 8 4.43 8.62 10.77
CA GLY A 8 4.15 7.58 11.76
C GLY A 8 2.65 7.33 11.82
N VAL A 9 2.21 6.12 11.51
CA VAL A 9 0.79 5.78 11.40
C VAL A 9 0.50 4.50 12.16
N PHE A 10 -0.44 4.58 13.10
CA PHE A 10 -1.04 3.39 13.71
C PHE A 10 -2.22 2.97 12.84
N THR A 11 -2.16 1.78 12.26
CA THR A 11 -3.12 1.32 11.25
C THR A 11 -3.08 -0.20 11.13
N THR A 12 -4.06 -0.79 10.45
CA THR A 12 -4.04 -2.18 10.00
C THR A 12 -3.34 -2.31 8.65
N VAL A 13 -3.04 -3.56 8.27
CA VAL A 13 -2.51 -3.91 6.94
C VAL A 13 -3.40 -3.37 5.82
N GLU A 14 -4.71 -3.58 5.90
CA GLU A 14 -5.67 -3.08 4.91
C GLU A 14 -5.68 -1.54 4.90
N GLY A 15 -5.58 -0.91 6.08
CA GLY A 15 -5.53 0.54 6.19
C GLY A 15 -4.30 1.16 5.50
N ILE A 16 -3.15 0.47 5.46
CA ILE A 16 -1.97 0.91 4.68
C ILE A 16 -2.30 0.90 3.18
N LEU A 17 -2.93 -0.17 2.69
CA LEU A 17 -3.29 -0.32 1.28
C LEU A 17 -4.30 0.74 0.82
N ILE A 18 -5.34 0.97 1.62
CA ILE A 18 -6.37 1.99 1.34
C ILE A 18 -5.74 3.38 1.31
N LYS A 19 -4.93 3.73 2.32
CA LYS A 19 -4.25 5.04 2.37
C LYS A 19 -3.29 5.22 1.20
N ALA A 20 -2.57 4.17 0.81
CA ALA A 20 -1.69 4.21 -0.35
C ALA A 20 -2.49 4.49 -1.64
N LYS A 21 -3.61 3.80 -1.85
CA LYS A 21 -4.53 4.03 -2.97
C LYS A 21 -5.04 5.47 -3.01
N GLU A 22 -5.60 5.97 -1.91
CA GLU A 22 -6.14 7.33 -1.83
C GLU A 22 -5.08 8.39 -2.17
N ARG A 23 -3.85 8.22 -1.65
CA ARG A 23 -2.74 9.14 -1.94
C ARG A 23 -2.32 9.07 -3.40
N LEU A 24 -2.26 7.89 -4.00
CA LEU A 24 -1.94 7.73 -5.41
C LEU A 24 -3.02 8.32 -6.32
N GLU A 25 -4.29 8.22 -5.96
CA GLU A 25 -5.40 8.83 -6.73
C GLU A 25 -5.41 10.36 -6.62
N GLN A 26 -5.03 10.92 -5.47
CA GLN A 26 -4.95 12.38 -5.26
C GLN A 26 -3.77 13.02 -5.98
N VAL A 27 -2.62 12.34 -6.00
CA VAL A 27 -1.47 12.77 -6.78
C VAL A 27 -1.78 12.39 -8.22
N SER A 28 -2.28 13.32 -9.03
CA SER A 28 -2.53 13.11 -10.46
C SER A 28 -1.22 12.76 -11.20
N PHE A 29 -0.75 11.52 -11.03
CA PHE A 29 0.51 10.99 -11.55
C PHE A 29 0.47 10.90 -13.07
N VAL A 30 -0.75 10.91 -13.61
CA VAL A 30 -1.06 10.78 -15.01
C VAL A 30 -1.65 12.12 -15.46
N GLY A 31 -0.77 13.07 -15.78
CA GLY A 31 -1.17 14.39 -16.27
C GLY A 31 -2.01 14.33 -17.56
N ASP A 32 -2.51 15.48 -18.01
CA ASP A 32 -3.25 15.61 -19.26
C ASP A 32 -2.47 15.05 -20.48
N SER A 33 -1.15 15.18 -20.44
CA SER A 33 -0.19 14.76 -21.46
C SER A 33 0.14 13.27 -21.44
N ALA A 34 -0.35 12.51 -20.46
CA ALA A 34 -0.03 11.10 -20.35
C ALA A 34 -0.74 10.27 -21.42
N THR A 35 0.00 9.30 -21.95
CA THR A 35 -0.47 8.38 -22.98
C THR A 35 -1.59 7.48 -22.45
N LYS A 36 -2.43 6.97 -23.36
CA LYS A 36 -3.48 6.00 -23.02
C LYS A 36 -2.89 4.76 -22.33
N THR A 37 -1.69 4.35 -22.71
CA THR A 37 -0.99 3.21 -22.12
C THR A 37 -0.62 3.45 -20.66
N GLU A 38 -0.12 4.66 -20.32
CA GLU A 38 0.21 5.03 -18.94
C GLU A 38 -1.05 5.13 -18.07
N LYS A 39 -2.13 5.71 -18.60
CA LYS A 39 -3.45 5.73 -17.94
C LYS A 39 -3.95 4.32 -17.61
N ASN A 40 -3.85 3.40 -18.57
CA ASN A 40 -4.27 2.01 -18.37
C ASN A 40 -3.40 1.28 -17.34
N LYS A 41 -2.08 1.46 -17.38
CA LYS A 41 -1.16 0.87 -16.39
C LYS A 41 -1.46 1.36 -14.98
N PHE A 42 -1.68 2.67 -14.84
CA PHE A 42 -2.04 3.26 -13.55
C PHE A 42 -3.38 2.72 -13.03
N SER A 43 -4.41 2.67 -13.88
CA SER A 43 -5.71 2.09 -13.51
C SER A 43 -5.60 0.62 -13.10
N ALA A 44 -4.77 -0.17 -13.80
CA ALA A 44 -4.54 -1.57 -13.44
C ALA A 44 -3.82 -1.70 -12.09
N PHE A 45 -2.87 -0.81 -11.80
CA PHE A 45 -2.18 -0.77 -10.51
C PHE A 45 -3.13 -0.43 -9.35
N ILE A 46 -4.00 0.56 -9.52
CA ILE A 46 -5.03 0.90 -8.53
C ILE A 46 -5.99 -0.27 -8.30
N GLN A 47 -6.40 -0.97 -9.36
CA GLN A 47 -7.22 -2.19 -9.23
C GLN A 47 -6.50 -3.31 -8.48
N ALA A 48 -5.21 -3.51 -8.71
CA ALA A 48 -4.44 -4.51 -7.98
C ALA A 48 -4.41 -4.22 -6.47
N ILE A 49 -4.25 -2.96 -6.06
CA ILE A 49 -4.31 -2.57 -4.64
C ILE A 49 -5.70 -2.84 -4.05
N ASP A 50 -6.76 -2.57 -4.83
CA ASP A 50 -8.15 -2.85 -4.42
C ASP A 50 -8.40 -4.36 -4.24
N SER A 51 -7.90 -5.19 -5.16
CA SER A 51 -7.98 -6.65 -5.06
C SER A 51 -7.21 -7.18 -3.85
N MET A 52 -6.00 -6.67 -3.59
CA MET A 52 -5.20 -7.03 -2.42
C MET A 52 -5.91 -6.65 -1.11
N SER A 53 -6.50 -5.45 -1.03
CA SER A 53 -7.23 -5.00 0.15
C SER A 53 -8.49 -5.82 0.44
N LYS A 54 -9.07 -6.48 -0.57
CA LYS A 54 -10.25 -7.35 -0.43
C LYS A 54 -9.89 -8.83 -0.32
N MET A 55 -8.60 -9.17 -0.37
CA MET A 55 -8.10 -10.53 -0.49
C MET A 55 -8.81 -11.34 -1.60
N SER A 56 -9.19 -10.68 -2.70
CA SER A 56 -9.93 -11.32 -3.79
C SER A 56 -9.04 -12.06 -4.78
N GLU A 57 -7.73 -11.77 -4.78
CA GLU A 57 -6.76 -12.37 -5.69
C GLU A 57 -5.45 -12.71 -4.96
N GLY A 58 -5.22 -14.01 -4.76
CA GLY A 58 -3.94 -14.58 -4.34
C GLY A 58 -3.37 -14.13 -2.98
N PRO A 59 -2.43 -14.89 -2.40
CA PRO A 59 -1.61 -14.36 -1.32
C PRO A 59 -0.65 -13.29 -1.87
N PHE A 60 -0.34 -12.29 -1.06
CA PHE A 60 0.67 -11.29 -1.35
C PHE A 60 1.62 -11.14 -0.15
N THR A 61 2.81 -10.64 -0.41
CA THR A 61 3.83 -10.41 0.62
C THR A 61 3.98 -8.93 0.88
N ILE A 62 3.84 -8.52 2.14
CA ILE A 62 4.22 -7.17 2.59
C ILE A 62 5.61 -7.23 3.20
N ILE A 63 6.48 -6.34 2.74
CA ILE A 63 7.83 -6.16 3.27
C ILE A 63 7.90 -4.79 3.92
N LEU A 64 8.04 -4.76 5.25
CA LEU A 64 8.25 -3.54 6.03
C LEU A 64 9.72 -3.44 6.43
N ASN A 65 10.46 -2.56 5.73
CA ASN A 65 11.88 -2.36 5.99
C ASN A 65 12.09 -1.06 6.77
N ASP A 66 12.29 -1.17 8.09
CA ASP A 66 12.56 -0.04 8.98
C ASP A 66 13.96 -0.18 9.60
N PRO A 67 14.96 0.64 9.18
CA PRO A 67 16.31 0.55 9.69
C PRO A 67 16.45 0.95 11.16
N LEU A 68 15.46 1.65 11.73
CA LEU A 68 15.46 2.08 13.13
C LEU A 68 14.65 1.15 14.04
N GLY A 69 13.98 0.14 13.49
CA GLY A 69 13.23 -0.85 14.27
C GLY A 69 12.04 -0.27 15.05
N ASN A 70 11.48 0.86 14.61
CA ASN A 70 10.35 1.52 15.26
C ASN A 70 8.99 1.10 14.69
N SER A 71 8.99 0.17 13.75
CA SER A 71 7.80 -0.37 13.10
C SER A 71 7.40 -1.71 13.72
N TYR A 72 6.10 -1.92 13.89
CA TYR A 72 5.54 -3.13 14.50
C TYR A 72 4.36 -3.66 13.68
N ILE A 73 4.31 -4.98 13.51
CA ILE A 73 3.16 -5.73 12.97
C ILE A 73 2.67 -6.66 14.07
N GLN A 74 1.36 -6.64 14.33
CA GLN A 74 0.75 -7.50 15.34
C GLN A 74 0.78 -8.96 14.89
N ASP A 75 1.36 -9.83 15.72
CA ASP A 75 1.22 -11.28 15.67
C ASP A 75 -0.17 -11.65 16.27
N LEU A 76 -0.98 -12.36 15.49
CA LEU A 76 -2.34 -12.75 15.87
C LEU A 76 -2.40 -14.09 16.62
N PHE A 77 -1.33 -14.89 16.58
CA PHE A 77 -1.28 -16.24 17.12
C PHE A 77 -0.51 -16.35 18.44
N TYR A 78 0.21 -15.29 18.83
CA TYR A 78 0.88 -15.19 20.13
C TYR A 78 -0.02 -15.60 21.33
N PRO A 79 0.45 -16.46 22.25
CA PRO A 79 1.82 -16.98 22.41
C PRO A 79 2.12 -18.27 21.62
N ASN A 80 1.19 -18.75 20.81
CA ASN A 80 1.44 -19.88 19.93
C ASN A 80 2.29 -19.42 18.74
N PRO A 81 3.21 -20.26 18.23
CA PRO A 81 3.97 -19.93 17.04
C PRO A 81 3.05 -19.84 15.80
N ASP A 82 3.27 -18.79 15.01
CA ASP A 82 2.70 -18.55 13.66
C ASP A 82 3.02 -19.70 12.67
#